data_AF-A0A951MA49-F1
#
_entry.id   AF-A0A951MA49-F1
#
_cell.length_a   1.000
_cell.length_b   1.000
_cell.length_c   1.000
_cell.angle_alpha   90.00
_cell.angle_beta   90.00
_cell.angle_gamma   90.00
#
_symmetry.space_group_name_H-M   'P 1'
#
loop_
_entity.id
_entity.type
_entity.pdbx_description
1 polymer ?
#
loop_
_entity_poly.entity_id
_entity_poly.type
_entity_poly.pdbx_seq_one_letter_code
_entity_poly.pdbx_strand_id
1 'polypeptide(L)'
;MNPWSKNEEVKDEVRRHFDEIGKTKAVGYLPMYTITDILLISADDWARTLTERGLCVRVFNEDETCIDRGAMYVYDPRMIAELTERHKGTILKKGWKANAEFIIETIAKDWFERSDPIMPFIRELFNDTFD
;
A
#
# COMPACT_ATOMS: atom_id res chain seq x y z
N MET A 1 -24.26 -12.00 19.65
CA MET A 1 -23.14 -11.68 18.74
C MET A 1 -21.99 -11.20 19.62
N ASN A 2 -20.84 -11.85 19.60
CA ASN A 2 -19.70 -11.48 20.44
C ASN A 2 -19.17 -10.12 19.95
N PRO A 3 -19.09 -9.05 20.77
CA PRO A 3 -18.57 -7.75 20.34
C PRO A 3 -17.15 -7.84 19.76
N TRP A 4 -16.39 -8.88 20.15
CA TRP A 4 -15.05 -9.16 19.66
C TRP A 4 -15.02 -9.90 18.30
N SER A 5 -16.13 -10.48 17.82
CA SER A 5 -16.14 -11.22 16.54
C SER A 5 -15.93 -10.30 15.33
N LYS A 6 -16.40 -9.06 15.42
CA LYS A 6 -16.14 -8.04 14.40
C LYS A 6 -14.64 -7.72 14.27
N ASN A 7 -13.89 -7.72 15.37
CA ASN A 7 -12.46 -7.45 15.33
C ASN A 7 -11.69 -8.59 14.67
N GLU A 8 -12.11 -9.85 14.88
CA GLU A 8 -11.47 -11.00 14.24
C GLU A 8 -11.80 -11.10 12.75
N GLU A 9 -13.04 -10.81 12.34
CA GLU A 9 -13.40 -10.73 10.92
C GLU A 9 -12.61 -9.63 10.18
N VAL A 10 -12.48 -8.44 10.79
CA VAL A 10 -11.70 -7.33 10.22
C VAL A 10 -10.21 -7.67 10.17
N LYS A 11 -9.66 -8.34 11.19
CA LYS A 11 -8.27 -8.83 11.17
C LYS A 11 -8.03 -9.84 10.06
N ASP A 12 -8.96 -10.75 9.83
CA ASP A 12 -8.84 -11.75 8.78
C ASP A 12 -8.97 -11.12 7.38
N GLU A 13 -9.85 -10.14 7.20
CA GLU A 13 -9.93 -9.37 5.96
C GLU A 13 -8.63 -8.61 5.69
N VAL A 14 -8.08 -7.94 6.71
CA VAL A 14 -6.78 -7.27 6.61
C VAL A 14 -5.68 -8.26 6.27
N ARG A 15 -5.59 -9.41 6.96
CA ARG A 15 -4.62 -10.46 6.63
C ARG A 15 -4.70 -10.87 5.17
N ARG A 16 -5.91 -11.17 4.68
CA ARG A 16 -6.13 -11.52 3.27
C ARG A 16 -5.68 -10.41 2.34
N HIS A 17 -6.01 -9.16 2.65
CA HIS A 17 -5.58 -8.01 1.88
C HIS A 17 -4.04 -7.93 1.77
N PHE A 18 -3.28 -8.19 2.84
CA PHE A 18 -1.81 -8.18 2.78
C PHE A 18 -1.21 -9.48 2.23
N ASP A 19 -1.94 -10.59 2.27
CA ASP A 19 -1.55 -11.87 1.67
C ASP A 19 -1.54 -11.86 0.14
N GLU A 20 -2.25 -10.92 -0.47
CA GLU A 20 -2.30 -10.68 -1.91
C GLU A 20 -1.09 -9.89 -2.44
N ILE A 21 -0.39 -9.16 -1.56
CA ILE A 21 0.79 -8.37 -1.93
C ILE A 21 1.92 -9.32 -2.33
N GLY A 22 2.49 -9.11 -3.51
CA GLY A 22 3.47 -10.01 -4.12
C GLY A 22 2.86 -11.19 -4.89
N LYS A 23 1.52 -11.29 -4.95
CA LYS A 23 0.81 -12.35 -5.71
C LYS A 23 -0.08 -11.77 -6.80
N THR A 24 -1.00 -10.88 -6.41
CA THR A 24 -2.00 -10.29 -7.30
C THR A 24 -1.89 -8.77 -7.34
N LYS A 25 -1.31 -8.15 -6.30
CA LYS A 25 -1.02 -6.71 -6.27
C LYS A 25 0.38 -6.42 -5.78
N ALA A 26 0.89 -5.26 -6.17
CA ALA A 26 2.24 -4.83 -5.80
C ALA A 26 2.26 -4.06 -4.49
N VAL A 27 1.15 -3.39 -4.12
CA VAL A 27 1.08 -2.48 -2.96
C VAL A 27 -0.22 -2.67 -2.20
N GLY A 28 -0.15 -2.50 -0.87
CA GLY A 28 -1.29 -2.26 0.00
C GLY A 28 -0.91 -1.24 1.07
N TYR A 29 -1.91 -0.60 1.67
CA TYR A 29 -1.69 0.32 2.79
C TYR A 29 -2.78 0.20 3.86
N LEU A 30 -2.43 0.60 5.07
CA LEU A 30 -3.39 0.80 6.16
C LEU A 30 -3.10 2.11 6.88
N PRO A 31 -4.14 2.90 7.22
CA PRO A 31 -4.00 3.98 8.18
C PRO A 31 -3.48 3.46 9.54
N MET A 32 -2.64 4.25 10.20
CA MET A 32 -2.03 3.85 11.48
C MET A 32 -3.08 3.63 12.60
N TYR A 33 -4.17 4.40 12.60
CA TYR A 33 -5.27 4.21 13.55
C TYR A 33 -5.96 2.86 13.34
N THR A 34 -6.05 2.36 12.11
CA THR A 34 -6.62 1.02 11.85
C THR A 34 -5.75 -0.06 12.48
N ILE A 35 -4.43 0.06 12.37
CA ILE A 35 -3.47 -0.90 12.94
C ILE A 35 -3.56 -0.90 14.47
N THR A 36 -3.51 0.28 15.07
CA THR A 36 -3.34 0.43 16.52
C THR A 36 -4.65 0.40 17.30
N ASP A 37 -5.70 1.06 16.81
CA ASP A 37 -6.96 1.25 17.54
C ASP A 37 -8.03 0.21 17.18
N ILE A 38 -8.01 -0.32 15.95
CA ILE A 38 -9.01 -1.29 15.47
C ILE A 38 -8.47 -2.71 15.55
N LEU A 39 -7.32 -2.96 14.92
CA LEU A 39 -6.71 -4.29 14.88
C LEU A 39 -6.01 -4.64 16.21
N LEU A 40 -5.68 -3.63 17.03
CA LEU A 40 -4.96 -3.81 18.29
C LEU A 40 -3.67 -4.62 18.12
N ILE A 41 -2.96 -4.36 17.01
CA ILE A 41 -1.66 -5.00 16.71
C ILE A 41 -0.54 -3.95 16.79
N SER A 42 0.65 -4.41 17.17
CA SER A 42 1.86 -3.58 17.11
C SER A 42 2.26 -3.38 15.64
N ALA A 43 2.39 -2.11 15.23
CA ALA A 43 2.85 -1.77 13.88
C ALA A 43 4.24 -2.36 13.60
N ASP A 44 5.14 -2.34 14.59
CA ASP A 44 6.50 -2.87 14.46
C ASP A 44 6.50 -4.40 14.29
N ASP A 45 5.68 -5.11 15.05
CA ASP A 45 5.59 -6.57 14.92
C ASP A 45 4.93 -6.97 13.60
N TRP A 46 3.91 -6.22 13.17
CA TRP A 46 3.28 -6.43 11.87
C TRP A 46 4.26 -6.19 10.71
N ALA A 47 5.02 -5.08 10.77
CA ALA A 47 6.05 -4.77 9.80
C ALA A 47 7.10 -5.89 9.73
N ARG A 48 7.55 -6.40 10.88
CA ARG A 48 8.49 -7.52 10.96
C ARG A 48 7.96 -8.77 10.26
N THR A 49 6.72 -9.17 10.55
CA THR A 49 6.08 -10.34 9.91
C THR A 49 5.99 -10.19 8.40
N LEU A 50 5.70 -8.99 7.90
CA LEU A 50 5.62 -8.73 6.47
C LEU A 50 7.00 -8.73 5.81
N THR A 51 8.02 -8.19 6.47
CA THR A 51 9.39 -8.22 5.98
C THR A 51 9.99 -9.62 5.96
N GLU A 52 9.64 -10.48 6.92
CA GLU A 52 10.02 -11.90 6.92
C GLU A 52 9.45 -12.66 5.69
N ARG A 53 8.35 -12.17 5.10
CA ARG A 53 7.79 -12.68 3.84
C ARG A 53 8.50 -12.14 2.60
N GLY A 54 9.53 -11.30 2.76
CA GLY A 54 10.26 -10.66 1.67
C GLY A 54 9.63 -9.38 1.13
N LEU A 55 8.64 -8.81 1.82
CA LEU A 55 8.03 -7.54 1.46
C LEU A 55 8.77 -6.35 2.08
N CYS A 56 8.65 -5.19 1.45
CA CYS A 56 9.10 -3.94 2.03
C CYS A 56 7.95 -3.25 2.78
N VAL A 57 8.28 -2.61 3.89
CA VAL A 57 7.33 -1.86 4.71
C VAL A 57 7.85 -0.45 4.91
N ARG A 58 6.97 0.53 4.76
CA ARG A 58 7.27 1.93 5.03
C ARG A 58 6.14 2.58 5.81
N VAL A 59 6.49 3.17 6.94
CA VAL A 59 5.56 3.93 7.78
C VAL A 59 5.77 5.40 7.49
N PHE A 60 4.67 6.10 7.24
CA PHE A 60 4.61 7.54 7.05
C PHE A 60 3.83 8.15 8.22
N ASN A 61 4.38 9.21 8.80
CA ASN A 61 3.65 10.04 9.76
C ASN A 61 2.63 10.92 9.04
N GLU A 62 1.74 11.57 9.80
CA GLU A 62 0.69 12.43 9.26
C GLU A 62 1.22 13.54 8.33
N ASP A 63 2.39 14.12 8.64
CA ASP A 63 3.01 15.16 7.80
C ASP A 63 3.65 14.61 6.49
N GLU A 64 3.74 13.29 6.34
CA GLU A 64 4.43 12.62 5.25
C GLU A 64 3.48 11.89 4.28
N THR A 65 2.18 11.86 4.59
CA THR A 65 1.16 11.22 3.76
C THR A 65 -0.14 12.01 3.73
N CYS A 66 -0.95 11.80 2.69
CA CYS A 66 -2.28 12.37 2.57
C CYS A 66 -3.35 11.65 3.43
N ILE A 67 -2.96 10.59 4.15
CA ILE A 67 -3.81 9.80 5.03
C ILE A 67 -3.78 10.36 6.46
N ASP A 68 -4.95 10.62 7.02
CA ASP A 68 -5.10 11.11 8.40
C ASP A 68 -4.40 10.19 9.40
N ARG A 69 -3.63 10.79 10.32
CA ARG A 69 -2.80 10.13 11.34
C ARG A 69 -1.71 9.20 10.81
N GLY A 70 -1.32 9.33 9.55
CA GLY A 70 -0.27 8.52 8.95
C GLY A 70 -0.73 7.14 8.47
N ALA A 71 0.16 6.46 7.77
CA ALA A 71 -0.13 5.16 7.16
C ALA A 71 1.09 4.25 7.07
N MET A 72 0.85 2.94 7.13
CA MET A 72 1.81 1.92 6.77
C MET A 72 1.54 1.44 5.34
N TYR A 73 2.52 1.60 4.47
CA TYR A 73 2.54 1.04 3.14
C TYR A 73 3.39 -0.22 3.12
N VAL A 74 2.90 -1.23 2.41
CA VAL A 74 3.57 -2.52 2.25
C VAL A 74 3.59 -2.88 0.79
N TYR A 75 4.73 -3.31 0.29
CA TYR A 75 4.92 -3.48 -1.14
C TYR A 75 5.92 -4.57 -1.51
N ASP A 76 5.71 -5.16 -2.68
CA ASP A 76 6.67 -6.04 -3.34
C ASP A 76 7.52 -5.21 -4.33
N PRO A 77 8.83 -5.00 -4.06
CA PRO A 77 9.68 -4.17 -4.91
C PRO A 77 9.88 -4.77 -6.31
N ARG A 78 9.77 -6.09 -6.47
CA ARG A 78 9.92 -6.76 -7.77
C ARG A 78 8.71 -6.51 -8.65
N MET A 79 7.50 -6.68 -8.10
CA MET A 79 6.27 -6.38 -8.84
C MET A 79 6.18 -4.89 -9.22
N ILE A 80 6.61 -3.98 -8.34
CA ILE A 80 6.68 -2.55 -8.70
C ILE A 80 7.65 -2.33 -9.87
N ALA A 81 8.82 -2.95 -9.85
CA ALA A 81 9.79 -2.81 -10.94
C ALA A 81 9.22 -3.30 -12.28
N GLU A 82 8.54 -4.45 -12.28
CA GLU A 82 7.87 -4.98 -13.47
C GLU A 82 6.77 -4.05 -13.99
N LEU A 83 5.91 -3.56 -13.09
CA LEU A 83 4.86 -2.59 -13.42
C LEU A 83 5.44 -1.30 -13.99
N THR A 84 6.51 -0.81 -13.39
CA THR A 84 7.17 0.42 -13.80
C THR A 84 7.76 0.29 -15.21
N GLU A 85 8.32 -0.87 -15.58
CA GLU A 85 8.81 -1.08 -16.94
C GLU A 85 7.64 -1.19 -17.94
N ARG A 86 6.53 -1.84 -17.58
CA ARG A 86 5.31 -1.86 -18.43
C ARG A 86 4.73 -0.47 -18.67
N HIS A 87 4.77 0.38 -17.65
CA HIS A 87 4.22 1.75 -17.67
C HIS A 87 5.28 2.83 -17.89
N LYS A 88 6.47 2.47 -18.35
CA LYS A 88 7.64 3.36 -18.45
C LYS A 88 7.37 4.66 -19.17
N GLY A 89 6.60 4.61 -20.27
CA GLY A 89 6.22 5.81 -21.02
C GLY A 89 5.44 6.81 -20.18
N THR A 90 4.50 6.34 -19.36
CA THR A 90 3.68 7.16 -18.45
C THR A 90 4.52 7.69 -17.29
N ILE A 91 5.33 6.82 -16.67
CA ILE A 91 6.25 7.18 -15.57
C ILE A 91 7.22 8.28 -16.00
N LEU A 92 7.83 8.15 -17.17
CA LEU A 92 8.75 9.15 -17.72
C LEU A 92 8.05 10.47 -18.04
N LYS A 93 6.85 10.43 -18.63
CA LYS A 93 6.06 11.65 -18.92
C LYS A 93 5.67 12.41 -17.65
N LYS A 94 5.42 11.69 -16.56
CA LYS A 94 5.13 12.28 -15.24
C LYS A 94 6.38 12.81 -14.54
N GLY A 95 7.58 12.50 -15.05
CA GLY A 95 8.85 12.85 -14.42
C GLY A 95 9.19 12.00 -13.20
N TRP A 96 8.53 10.84 -13.04
CA TRP A 96 8.74 9.95 -11.91
C TRP A 96 9.98 9.09 -12.08
N LYS A 97 10.66 8.81 -10.96
CA LYS A 97 11.77 7.86 -10.95
C LYS A 97 11.24 6.44 -10.94
N ALA A 98 11.83 5.58 -11.75
CA ALA A 98 11.51 4.16 -11.84
C ALA A 98 12.11 3.36 -10.65
N ASN A 99 11.78 3.76 -9.43
CA ASN A 99 12.29 3.17 -8.19
C ASN A 99 11.12 2.99 -7.21
N ALA A 100 11.05 1.83 -6.57
CA ALA A 100 9.93 1.48 -5.70
C ALA A 100 9.75 2.45 -4.53
N GLU A 101 10.82 2.83 -3.83
CA GLU A 101 10.73 3.76 -2.70
C GLU A 101 10.20 5.12 -3.15
N PHE A 102 10.71 5.66 -4.26
CA PHE A 102 10.23 6.93 -4.82
C PHE A 102 8.74 6.86 -5.19
N ILE A 103 8.31 5.76 -5.82
CA ILE A 103 6.91 5.56 -6.19
C ILE A 103 6.04 5.53 -4.93
N ILE A 104 6.41 4.74 -3.92
CA ILE A 104 5.68 4.64 -2.65
C ILE A 104 5.61 5.98 -1.92
N GLU A 105 6.72 6.71 -1.85
CA GLU A 105 6.73 8.07 -1.28
C GLU A 105 5.79 9.01 -2.02
N THR A 106 5.77 8.94 -3.36
CA THR A 106 4.96 9.84 -4.17
C THR A 106 3.48 9.52 -4.02
N ILE A 107 3.10 8.24 -4.07
CA ILE A 107 1.69 7.84 -3.92
C ILE A 107 1.17 8.05 -2.49
N ALA A 108 2.06 8.00 -1.49
CA ALA A 108 1.67 8.26 -0.10
C ALA A 108 1.37 9.75 0.14
N LYS A 109 2.07 10.66 -0.55
CA LYS A 109 1.98 12.12 -0.32
C LYS A 109 0.80 12.78 -1.01
N ASP A 110 0.37 12.26 -2.16
CA ASP A 110 -0.56 12.97 -3.03
C ASP A 110 -1.87 12.20 -3.24
N TRP A 111 -2.96 12.96 -3.38
CA TRP A 111 -4.23 12.46 -3.92
C TRP A 111 -4.21 12.59 -5.45
N PHE A 112 -4.46 11.48 -6.15
CA PHE A 112 -4.51 11.48 -7.62
C PHE A 112 -5.95 11.57 -8.10
N GLU A 113 -6.21 12.52 -9.00
CA GLU A 113 -7.48 12.60 -9.69
C GLU A 113 -7.68 11.40 -10.62
N ARG A 114 -8.92 10.93 -10.79
CA ARG A 114 -9.23 9.79 -11.67
C ARG A 114 -8.81 10.02 -13.13
N SER A 115 -8.77 11.28 -13.56
CA SER A 115 -8.36 11.72 -14.89
C SER A 115 -6.84 11.79 -15.07
N ASP A 116 -6.05 11.61 -14.00
CA ASP A 116 -4.60 11.71 -14.08
C ASP A 116 -4.04 10.59 -14.98
N PRO A 117 -3.20 10.90 -15.97
CA PRO A 117 -2.59 9.90 -16.84
C PRO A 117 -1.83 8.77 -16.12
N ILE A 118 -1.42 8.99 -14.86
CA ILE A 118 -0.76 7.95 -14.04
C ILE A 118 -1.72 6.93 -13.44
N MET A 119 -3.04 7.20 -13.43
CA MET A 119 -4.02 6.35 -12.75
C MET A 119 -4.04 4.90 -13.23
N PRO A 120 -3.86 4.55 -14.52
CA PRO A 120 -3.78 3.15 -14.93
C PRO A 120 -2.65 2.39 -14.20
N PHE A 121 -1.50 3.02 -14.01
CA PHE A 121 -0.38 2.45 -13.26
C PHE A 121 -0.71 2.30 -11.77
N ILE A 122 -1.31 3.32 -11.15
CA ILE A 122 -1.70 3.28 -9.73
C ILE A 122 -2.76 2.19 -9.49
N ARG A 123 -3.75 2.06 -10.37
CA ARG A 123 -4.78 1.01 -10.32
C ARG A 123 -4.14 -0.38 -10.38
N GLU A 124 -3.20 -0.60 -11.30
CA GLU A 124 -2.47 -1.88 -11.35
C GLU A 124 -1.60 -2.14 -10.11
N LEU A 125 -0.98 -1.12 -9.50
CA LEU A 125 -0.22 -1.29 -8.25
C LEU A 125 -1.07 -1.89 -7.13
N PHE A 126 -2.29 -1.38 -6.97
CA PHE A 126 -3.24 -1.82 -5.94
C PHE A 126 -4.13 -2.98 -6.36
N ASN A 127 -4.05 -3.42 -7.62
CA ASN A 127 -5.01 -4.32 -8.26
C ASN A 127 -6.46 -3.83 -8.09
N ASP A 128 -6.64 -2.52 -8.27
CA ASP A 128 -7.95 -1.86 -8.23
C ASP A 128 -8.60 -1.91 -9.62
N THR A 129 -9.70 -2.67 -9.73
CA THR A 129 -10.42 -2.91 -10.99
C THR A 129 -11.65 -2.04 -11.16
N PHE A 130 -11.88 -1.06 -10.28
CA PHE A 130 -13.05 -0.19 -10.36
C PHE A 130 -12.81 1.01 -11.30
N ASP A 131 -13.77 1.24 -12.21
CA ASP A 131 -13.79 2.41 -13.13
C ASP A 131 -14.23 3.72 -12.45
#